data_AF-A0A419FAG2-F1
#
_entry.id   AF-A0A419FAG2-F1
#
_cell.length_a   1.000
_cell.length_b   1.000
_cell.length_c   1.000
_cell.angle_alpha   90.00
_cell.angle_beta   90.00
_cell.angle_gamma   90.00
#
_symmetry.space_group_name_H-M   'P 1'
#
loop_
_entity.id
_entity.type
_entity.pdbx_description
1 polymer ?
#
loop_
_entity_poly.entity_id
_entity_poly.type
_entity_poly.pdbx_seq_one_letter_code
_entity_poly.pdbx_strand_id
1 'polypeptide(L)' 'MSKAFNTNIVKVLRLTRDMMLLADQGDTSRPDRSCGVLYGTLRDSAYKIRELAEQEKILHQGSGLWDIEEE' A
#
# COMPACT_ATOMS: atom_id res chain seq x y z
N MET A 1 13.29 -12.01 -16.49
CA MET A 1 12.01 -12.08 -15.74
C MET A 1 12.25 -11.32 -14.46
N SER A 2 11.54 -10.22 -14.21
CA SER A 2 11.55 -9.65 -12.87
C SER A 2 11.13 -10.77 -11.92
N LYS A 3 11.86 -10.99 -10.84
CA LYS A 3 11.52 -12.01 -9.89
C LYS A 3 10.14 -11.64 -9.35
N ALA A 4 9.18 -12.54 -9.52
CA ALA A 4 7.76 -12.27 -9.27
C ALA A 4 7.46 -11.64 -7.89
N PHE A 5 8.34 -11.87 -6.91
CA PHE A 5 8.27 -11.26 -5.59
C PHE A 5 8.45 -9.73 -5.60
N ASN A 6 9.37 -9.15 -6.37
CA ASN A 6 9.55 -7.68 -6.41
C ASN A 6 8.33 -7.02 -7.05
N THR A 7 7.80 -7.64 -8.10
CA THR A 7 6.57 -7.19 -8.76
C THR A 7 5.38 -7.21 -7.81
N ASN A 8 5.30 -8.23 -6.94
CA ASN A 8 4.26 -8.30 -5.92
C ASN A 8 4.40 -7.20 -4.86
N ILE A 9 5.62 -6.88 -4.42
CA ILE A 9 5.87 -5.75 -3.51
C ILE A 9 5.40 -4.44 -4.13
N VAL A 10 5.73 -4.18 -5.40
CA VAL A 10 5.24 -2.99 -6.13
C VAL A 10 3.72 -2.97 -6.23
N LYS A 11 3.07 -4.11 -6.49
CA LYS A 11 1.60 -4.22 -6.51
C LYS A 11 0.99 -3.90 -5.15
N VAL A 12 1.60 -4.35 -4.05
CA VAL A 12 1.14 -4.03 -2.69
C VAL A 12 1.27 -2.52 -2.42
N LEU A 13 2.39 -1.90 -2.81
CA LEU A 13 2.56 -0.44 -2.68
C LEU A 13 1.52 0.35 -3.47
N ARG A 14 1.15 -0.12 -4.68
CA ARG A 14 0.07 0.48 -5.47
C ARG A 14 -1.29 0.28 -4.79
N LEU A 15 -1.59 -0.93 -4.33
CA LEU A 15 -2.85 -1.24 -3.66
C LEU A 15 -3.05 -0.38 -2.40
N THR A 16 -2.00 -0.20 -1.59
CA THR A 16 -2.10 0.66 -0.39
C THR A 16 -2.33 2.12 -0.74
N ARG A 17 -1.79 2.62 -1.85
CA ARG A 17 -2.14 3.95 -2.37
C ARG A 17 -3.61 4.04 -2.75
N ASP A 18 -4.13 3.03 -3.44
CA ASP A 18 -5.55 2.99 -3.83
C ASP A 18 -6.46 2.91 -2.59
N MET A 19 -6.06 2.15 -1.56
CA MET A 19 -6.76 2.10 -0.27
C MET A 19 -6.80 3.47 0.42
N MET A 20 -5.69 4.21 0.43
CA MET A 20 -5.63 5.56 1.00
C MET A 20 -6.56 6.53 0.26
N LEU A 21 -6.51 6.53 -1.08
CA LEU A 21 -7.38 7.37 -1.91
C LEU A 21 -8.86 7.03 -1.69
N LEU A 22 -9.20 5.74 -1.62
CA LEU A 22 -10.57 5.29 -1.36
C LEU A 22 -11.04 5.70 0.04
N ALA A 23 -10.17 5.60 1.05
CA ALA A 23 -10.49 6.05 2.39
C ALA A 23 -10.77 7.56 2.43
N ASP A 24 -9.97 8.38 1.76
CA ASP A 24 -10.16 9.83 1.69
C ASP A 24 -11.46 10.22 0.97
N GLN A 25 -11.75 9.57 -0.16
CA GLN A 25 -13.00 9.78 -0.90
C GLN A 25 -14.23 9.36 -0.09
N GLY A 26 -14.14 8.20 0.57
CA GLY A 26 -15.19 7.66 1.41
C GLY A 26 -15.47 8.54 2.63
N ASP A 27 -14.42 9.03 3.29
CA ASP A 27 -14.52 9.89 4.47
C ASP A 27 -15.16 11.25 4.13
N THR A 28 -14.85 11.78 2.95
CA THR A 28 -15.48 13.02 2.42
C THR A 28 -16.97 12.84 2.12
N SER A 29 -17.37 11.64 1.69
CA SER A 29 -18.73 11.34 1.21
C SER A 29 -19.60 10.61 2.26
N ARG A 30 -19.14 10.51 3.52
CA ARG A 30 -19.76 9.64 4.52
C ARG A 30 -21.15 10.12 4.97
N PRO A 31 -22.20 9.29 4.88
CA PRO A 31 -23.55 9.65 5.35
C PRO A 31 -23.71 9.50 6.87
N ASP A 32 -22.87 8.67 7.52
CA ASP A 32 -22.95 8.37 8.94
C ASP A 32 -21.59 8.07 9.58
N ARG A 33 -21.62 7.83 10.90
CA ARG A 33 -20.43 7.53 11.71
C ARG A 33 -19.83 6.15 11.44
N SER A 34 -20.64 5.15 11.07
CA SER A 34 -20.14 3.80 10.78
C SER A 34 -19.32 3.75 9.50
N CYS A 35 -19.66 4.55 8.49
CA CYS A 35 -18.82 4.78 7.33
C CYS A 35 -17.47 5.39 7.72
N GLY A 36 -17.45 6.33 8.68
CA GLY A 36 -16.22 6.90 9.22
C GLY A 36 -15.30 5.84 9.87
N VAL A 37 -15.86 4.87 10.59
CA VAL A 37 -15.09 3.74 11.16
C VAL A 37 -14.51 2.86 10.05
N LEU A 38 -15.29 2.56 9.01
CA LEU A 38 -14.83 1.75 7.88
C LEU A 38 -13.66 2.42 7.14
N TYR A 39 -13.79 3.69 6.78
CA TYR A 39 -12.76 4.40 6.02
C TYR A 39 -11.52 4.72 6.88
N GLY A 40 -11.71 4.99 8.18
CA GLY A 40 -10.59 5.09 9.12
C GLY A 40 -9.81 3.78 9.22
N THR A 41 -10.51 2.64 9.36
CA THR A 41 -9.88 1.31 9.38
C THR A 41 -9.13 1.02 8.08
N LEU A 42 -9.74 1.34 6.94
CA LEU A 42 -9.11 1.17 5.62
C LEU A 42 -7.80 1.98 5.53
N ARG A 43 -7.82 3.24 5.97
CA ARG A 43 -6.66 4.14 5.99
C ARG A 43 -5.54 3.59 6.88
N ASP A 44 -5.87 3.18 8.11
CA ASP A 44 -4.89 2.64 9.06
C ASP A 44 -4.25 1.34 8.56
N SER A 45 -5.05 0.45 7.99
CA SER A 45 -4.56 -0.77 7.35
C SER A 45 -3.64 -0.45 6.17
N ALA A 46 -3.99 0.54 5.35
CA ALA A 46 -3.17 0.94 4.21
C ALA A 46 -1.78 1.42 4.65
N TYR A 47 -1.69 2.25 5.69
CA TYR A 47 -0.41 2.71 6.24
C TYR A 47 0.45 1.55 6.76
N LYS A 48 -0.12 0.66 7.57
CA LYS A 48 0.60 -0.50 8.13
C LYS A 48 1.12 -1.44 7.04
N ILE A 49 0.28 -1.77 6.05
CA ILE A 49 0.68 -2.65 4.94
C ILE A 49 1.75 -1.98 4.09
N ARG A 50 1.64 -0.67 3.85
CA ARG A 50 2.60 0.10 3.06
C ARG A 50 3.97 0.11 3.72
N GLU A 51 4.02 0.38 5.02
CA GLU A 51 5.27 0.35 5.79
C GLU A 51 5.98 -1.01 5.67
N LEU A 52 5.25 -2.11 5.84
CA LEU A 52 5.79 -3.46 5.67
C LEU A 52 6.33 -3.71 4.25
N ALA A 53 5.61 -3.26 3.22
CA ALA A 53 6.04 -3.40 1.83
C ALA A 53 7.27 -2.54 1.49
N GLU A 54 7.37 -1.32 2.05
CA GLU A 54 8.54 -0.46 1.90
C GLU A 54 9.77 -1.05 2.60
N GLN A 55 9.59 -1.63 3.78
CA GLN A 55 10.66 -2.36 4.49
C GLN A 55 11.17 -3.55 3.67
N GLU A 56 10.27 -4.38 3.12
CA GLU A 56 10.66 -5.53 2.29
C GLU A 56 11.40 -5.08 1.02
N LYS A 57 10.93 -4.00 0.37
CA LYS A 57 11.62 -3.39 -0.76
C LYS A 57 13.06 -2.97 -0.40
N ILE A 58 13.24 -2.30 0.73
CA ILE A 58 14.58 -1.87 1.22
C ILE A 58 15.48 -3.09 1.46
N LEU A 59 14.96 -4.16 2.06
CA LEU A 59 15.72 -5.40 2.28
C LEU A 59 16.15 -6.04 0.95
N HIS A 60 15.27 -6.08 -0.04
CA HIS A 60 15.60 -6.60 -1.38
C HIS A 60 16.64 -5.73 -2.10
N GLN A 61 16.56 -4.40 -1.96
CA GLN A 61 17.55 -3.47 -2.51
C GLN A 61 18.91 -3.65 -1.84
N GLY A 62 18.94 -3.73 -0.51
CA GLY A 62 20.18 -3.93 0.26
C GLY A 62 20.86 -5.29 0.05
N SER A 63 20.10 -6.31 -0.33
CA SER A 63 20.62 -7.66 -0.61
C SER A 63 20.93 -7.92 -2.09
N GLY A 64 20.75 -6.93 -2.97
CA GLY A 64 20.94 -7.08 -4.42
C GLY A 64 19.91 -7.99 -5.09
N LEU A 65 18.78 -8.25 -4.42
CA LEU A 65 17.67 -9.04 -4.96
C LEU A 65 16.65 -8.19 -5.73
N TRP A 66 16.73 -6.86 -5.62
CA TRP A 66 15.87 -5.92 -6.34
C TRP A 66 16.25 -5.82 -7.82
N ASP A 67 15.29 -6.06 -8.70
CA ASP A 67 15.50 -6.16 -10.15
C ASP A 67 14.49 -5.36 -10.99
N ILE A 68 13.82 -4.39 -10.36
CA ILE A 68 12.89 -3.48 -11.01
C ILE A 68 13.55 -2.11 -11.11
N GLU A 69 13.65 -1.58 -12.33
CA GLU A 69 14.01 -0.19 -12.58
C GLU A 69 12.79 0.68 -12.28
N GLU A 70 12.95 1.67 -11.40
CA GLU A 70 11.93 2.70 -11.20
C GLU A 70 12.05 3.71 -12.35
N GLU A 71 11.11 3.67 -13.29
CA GLU A 71 10.87 4.74 -14.27
C GLU A 71 10.30 6.00 -13.60
#